data_AF-A0A530A5E2-F1
#
_entry.id   AF-A0A530A5E2-F1
#
_cell.length_a   1.000
_cell.length_b   1.000
_cell.length_c   1.000
_cell.angle_alpha   90.00
_cell.angle_beta   90.00
_cell.angle_gamma   90.00
#
_symmetry.space_group_name_H-M   'P 1'
#
loop_
_entity.id
_entity.type
_entity.pdbx_description
1 polymer ?
#
loop_
_entity_poly.entity_id
_entity_poly.type
_entity_poly.pdbx_seq_one_letter_code
_entity_poly.pdbx_strand_id
1 'polypeptide(L)' 'LLPHVGSASVHTRRAMADLCVDNLVAWFTERRPLTPVPETINVKARG' A
#
# COMPACT_ATOMS: atom_id res chain seq x y z
N LEU A 1 19.92 -19.19 -8.97
CA LEU A 1 19.24 -17.96 -9.43
C LEU A 1 17.74 -18.20 -9.39
N LEU A 2 16.94 -17.20 -8.97
CA LEU A 2 15.48 -17.26 -8.93
C LEU A 2 14.90 -16.05 -9.69
N PRO A 3 13.74 -16.18 -10.37
CA PRO A 3 13.15 -15.10 -11.16
C PRO A 3 12.37 -14.08 -10.30
N HIS A 4 13.01 -13.47 -9.29
CA HIS A 4 12.40 -12.46 -8.39
C HIS A 4 11.11 -12.93 -7.68
N VAL A 5 11.06 -14.19 -7.23
CA VAL A 5 9.84 -14.81 -6.65
C VAL A 5 9.73 -14.74 -5.13
N GLY A 6 10.51 -13.86 -4.47
CA GLY A 6 10.62 -13.81 -3.00
C GLY A 6 9.29 -13.63 -2.26
N SER A 7 8.31 -12.94 -2.86
CA SER A 7 6.97 -12.74 -2.31
C SER A 7 5.85 -13.33 -3.18
N ALA A 8 6.18 -14.18 -4.17
CA ALA A 8 5.27 -14.58 -5.24
C ALA A 8 4.28 -15.72 -4.90
N SER A 9 3.93 -15.90 -3.62
CA SER A 9 2.83 -16.80 -3.25
C SER A 9 1.48 -16.13 -3.50
N VAL A 10 0.45 -16.91 -3.84
CA VAL A 10 -0.91 -16.37 -4.04
C VAL A 10 -1.40 -15.66 -2.77
N HIS A 11 -1.14 -16.25 -1.59
CA HIS A 11 -1.52 -15.68 -0.31
C HIS A 11 -0.85 -14.32 -0.06
N THR A 12 0.48 -14.24 -0.21
CA THR A 12 1.24 -13.01 0.03
C THR A 12 0.88 -11.93 -0.99
N ARG A 13 0.72 -12.27 -2.27
CA ARG A 13 0.35 -11.29 -3.32
C ARG A 13 -1.06 -10.73 -3.14
N ARG A 14 -2.01 -11.53 -2.63
CA ARG A 14 -3.34 -11.03 -2.25
C ARG A 14 -3.26 -10.04 -1.10
N ALA A 15 -2.57 -10.39 -0.02
CA ALA A 15 -2.41 -9.48 1.12
C ALA A 15 -1.72 -8.15 0.74
N MET A 16 -0.73 -8.19 -0.17
CA MET A 16 -0.10 -6.98 -0.71
C MET A 16 -1.08 -6.15 -1.54
N ALA A 17 -1.92 -6.79 -2.37
CA ALA A 17 -2.93 -6.10 -3.17
C ALA A 17 -4.02 -5.47 -2.30
N ASP A 18 -4.49 -6.17 -1.27
CA ASP A 18 -5.45 -5.67 -0.29
C ASP A 18 -4.89 -4.41 0.41
N LEU A 19 -3.65 -4.49 0.92
CA LEU A 19 -2.99 -3.32 1.54
C LEU A 19 -2.83 -2.14 0.57
N CYS A 20 -2.54 -2.39 -0.71
CA CYS A 20 -2.47 -1.32 -1.72
C CYS A 20 -3.82 -0.63 -1.90
N VAL A 21 -4.92 -1.40 -2.00
CA VAL A 21 -6.27 -0.85 -2.16
C VAL A 21 -6.72 -0.13 -0.89
N ASP A 22 -6.49 -0.71 0.28
CA ASP A 22 -6.87 -0.13 1.57
C ASP A 22 -6.16 1.22 1.80
N ASN A 23 -4.91 1.37 1.36
CA ASN A 23 -4.23 2.67 1.38
C ASN A 23 -4.96 3.73 0.52
N LEU A 24 -5.47 3.37 -0.65
CA LEU A 24 -6.23 4.28 -1.52
C LEU A 24 -7.58 4.62 -0.90
N VAL A 25 -8.29 3.62 -0.39
CA VAL A 25 -9.58 3.84 0.30
C VAL A 25 -9.37 4.80 1.48
N ALA A 26 -8.43 4.50 2.38
CA ALA A 26 -8.12 5.34 3.53
C ALA A 26 -7.69 6.76 3.13
N TRP A 27 -6.94 6.91 2.03
CA TRP A 27 -6.57 8.23 1.52
C TRP A 27 -7.80 9.10 1.18
N PHE A 28 -8.81 8.52 0.53
CA PHE A 28 -9.99 9.28 0.11
C PHE A 28 -11.07 9.38 1.20
N THR A 29 -11.15 8.42 2.12
CA THR A 29 -12.16 8.42 3.20
C THR A 29 -11.65 9.06 4.48
N GLU A 30 -10.45 8.69 4.95
CA GLU A 30 -9.84 9.15 6.20
C GLU A 30 -8.83 10.28 6.00
N ARG A 31 -8.55 10.66 4.75
CA ARG A 31 -7.57 11.70 4.39
C ARG A 31 -6.13 11.39 4.80
N ARG A 32 -5.82 10.10 5.00
CA ARG A 32 -4.47 9.59 5.30
C ARG A 32 -4.29 8.14 4.82
N PRO A 33 -3.10 7.75 4.33
CA PRO A 33 -2.83 6.36 3.96
C PRO A 33 -2.51 5.53 5.22
N LEU A 34 -2.65 4.20 5.13
CA LEU A 34 -2.32 3.28 6.24
C LEU A 34 -0.81 3.15 6.44
N THR A 35 -0.05 3.10 5.36
CA THR A 35 1.40 2.87 5.37
C THR A 35 2.11 3.90 4.47
N PRO A 36 2.19 5.17 4.88
CA PRO A 36 2.96 6.18 4.13
C PRO A 36 4.45 5.84 4.14
N VAL A 37 5.13 6.19 3.05
CA VAL A 37 6.60 6.17 3.02
C VAL A 37 7.17 7.39 3.76
N PRO A 38 8.38 7.29 4.34
CA PRO A 38 8.98 8.38 5.12
C PRO A 38 9.09 9.71 4.37
N GLU A 39 9.40 9.67 3.08
CA GLU A 39 9.56 10.83 2.21
C GLU A 39 8.28 11.66 2.06
N THR A 40 7.11 11.03 2.26
CA THR A 40 5.79 11.65 2.04
C THR A 40 4.93 11.73 3.30
N ILE A 41 5.51 11.56 4.49
CA ILE A 41 4.74 11.53 5.76
C ILE A 41 3.92 12.81 6.02
N ASN A 42 4.35 13.93 5.46
CA ASN A 42 3.69 15.24 5.62
C ASN A 42 2.71 15.58 4.49
N VAL A 43 2.57 14.72 3.47
CA VAL A 43 1.68 14.96 2.33
C VAL A 43 0.23 14.75 2.77
N LYS A 44 -0.62 15.76 2.53
CA LYS A 44 -2.04 15.75 2.93
C LYS A 44 -2.96 15.58 1.72
N ALA A 45 -4.04 14.83 1.90
CA ALA A 45 -5.08 14.71 0.89
C ALA A 45 -5.71 16.07 0.58
N ARG A 46 -5.74 16.46 -0.70
CA ARG A 46 -6.39 17.69 -1.17
C ARG A 46 -7.92 17.52 -1.15
N GLY A 47 -8.62 18.59 -0.83
CA GLY A 47 -10.09 18.66 -0.81
C GLY A 47 -10.61 19.23 -2.11
#